data_AF-A0A2N0NK03-F1
#
_entry.id   AF-A0A2N0NK03-F1
#
_cell.length_a   1.000
_cell.length_b   1.000
_cell.length_c   1.000
_cell.angle_alpha   90.00
_cell.angle_beta   90.00
_cell.angle_gamma   90.00
#
_symmetry.space_group_name_H-M   'P 1'
#
loop_
_entity.id
_entity.type
_entity.pdbx_description
1 polymer ?
#
loop_
_entity_poly.entity_id
_entity_poly.type
_entity_poly.pdbx_seq_one_letter_code
_entity_poly.pdbx_strand_id
1 'polypeptide(L)'
;MSKINPIILSDIETISDDETISEDEYSEKDEQNFNENEEPIAFFTKYLSVPEVIHSALPIEYPKTSPQGVATIFNITGWANPMACFNDIQYSNNGTGGSTTIQNCPYLGVSVKKDVRKCQGIKHCSFADPNFINEQHNEVDMESETFIKLNQHKYNNNKKVKTYIFYLAAKSTTCKYKVNNQFCNDQAKLRKIIINGGEEFFIGCDKWIRGEKWHRYIKVQEEIDLELLRDLFQGRDFPHVKDNQVVQGTIVERTCNVQFIKFIPYDLAACPYIALVCIGTHNHPPPPPECTPVGIRDELQTMIQNIITSDDSVTPRSIIAKNNSINATFDKDTLSEVHASLNNVDKLRTLVAKCYKNMHPYGQGNLGVMHSVQCKKFDMHNYVRRIEQFEDGQTLILCMLDFQAKALQNLK
;
A
#
# COMPACT_ATOMS: atom_id res chain seq x y z
N MET A 1 -3.92 -44.59 -32.47
CA MET A 1 -2.94 -44.75 -31.38
C MET A 1 -2.07 -43.51 -31.44
N SER A 2 -2.07 -42.56 -30.51
CA SER A 2 -2.06 -42.65 -29.05
C SER A 2 -3.20 -41.85 -28.40
N LYS A 3 -3.70 -42.37 -27.27
CA LYS A 3 -4.69 -41.72 -26.41
C LYS A 3 -3.98 -40.68 -25.56
N ILE A 4 -4.44 -39.43 -25.61
CA ILE A 4 -4.10 -38.38 -24.66
C ILE A 4 -4.93 -38.64 -23.42
N ASN A 5 -4.29 -38.95 -22.29
CA ASN A 5 -4.97 -39.04 -21.00
C ASN A 5 -5.37 -37.63 -20.55
N PRO A 6 -6.66 -37.38 -20.23
CA PRO A 6 -7.06 -36.14 -19.59
C PRO A 6 -6.55 -36.14 -18.15
N ILE A 7 -5.85 -35.07 -17.77
CA ILE A 7 -5.49 -34.77 -16.38
C ILE A 7 -6.82 -34.52 -15.64
N ILE A 8 -7.20 -35.46 -14.79
CA ILE A 8 -8.33 -35.31 -13.87
C ILE A 8 -7.84 -34.40 -12.74
N LEU A 9 -8.27 -33.14 -12.78
CA LEU A 9 -8.25 -32.24 -11.62
C LEU A 9 -9.34 -32.75 -10.66
N SER A 10 -8.94 -33.45 -9.59
CA SER A 10 -9.85 -33.70 -8.47
C SER A 10 -9.83 -32.48 -7.56
N ASP A 11 -10.95 -31.77 -7.53
CA ASP A 11 -11.30 -30.87 -6.45
C ASP A 11 -11.20 -31.67 -5.14
N ILE A 12 -10.20 -31.38 -4.32
CA ILE A 12 -10.15 -31.97 -2.97
C ILE A 12 -11.25 -31.28 -2.17
N GLU A 13 -12.30 -32.07 -1.97
CA GLU A 13 -13.43 -31.83 -1.09
C GLU A 13 -12.96 -31.32 0.27
N THR A 14 -13.72 -30.36 0.78
CA THR A 14 -13.78 -29.94 2.17
C THR A 14 -13.71 -31.15 3.12
N ILE A 15 -12.57 -31.34 3.78
CA ILE A 15 -12.45 -32.31 4.87
C ILE A 15 -13.23 -31.76 6.07
N SER A 16 -14.15 -32.60 6.53
CA SER A 16 -15.22 -32.39 7.49
C SER A 16 -14.76 -32.13 8.92
N ASP A 17 -15.62 -31.43 9.67
CA ASP A 17 -15.62 -31.31 11.12
C ASP A 17 -15.98 -32.65 11.78
N ASP A 18 -14.99 -33.47 12.17
CA ASP A 18 -15.09 -34.33 13.36
C ASP A 18 -13.71 -34.93 13.68
N GLU A 19 -13.04 -34.44 14.73
CA GLU A 19 -11.96 -35.19 15.38
C GLU A 19 -12.13 -35.07 16.89
N THR A 20 -13.03 -35.90 17.43
CA THR A 20 -12.87 -36.44 18.77
C THR A 20 -12.75 -37.95 18.69
N ILE A 21 -11.66 -38.52 19.23
CA ILE A 21 -11.64 -39.60 20.25
C ILE A 21 -10.33 -40.43 20.23
N SER A 22 -9.91 -40.71 21.48
CA SER A 22 -9.07 -41.78 22.07
C SER A 22 -7.61 -41.98 21.67
N GLU A 23 -6.76 -41.70 22.65
CA GLU A 23 -5.54 -42.46 22.96
C GLU A 23 -5.89 -43.95 23.05
N ASP A 24 -5.42 -44.75 22.10
CA ASP A 24 -5.00 -46.15 22.28
C ASP A 24 -4.83 -46.79 20.89
N GLU A 25 -3.64 -46.64 20.30
CA GLU A 25 -2.98 -47.67 19.47
C GLU A 25 -1.57 -47.17 19.09
N TYR A 26 -0.66 -47.25 20.05
CA TYR A 26 0.78 -47.30 19.77
C TYR A 26 1.10 -48.74 19.33
N SER A 27 1.36 -48.94 18.04
CA SER A 27 2.11 -50.12 17.58
C SER A 27 3.52 -49.67 17.19
N GLU A 28 4.50 -50.14 17.97
CA GLU A 28 5.92 -50.01 17.66
C GLU A 28 6.31 -50.74 16.37
N LYS A 29 7.37 -50.21 15.74
CA LYS A 29 8.27 -50.79 14.71
C LYS A 29 7.93 -50.47 13.26
N ASP A 30 8.77 -49.63 12.65
CA ASP A 30 9.90 -50.14 11.87
C ASP A 30 11.01 -49.09 11.78
N GLU A 31 12.18 -49.40 12.36
CA GLU A 31 13.44 -48.73 12.07
C GLU A 31 13.87 -49.11 10.65
N GLN A 32 13.73 -48.20 9.69
CA GLN A 32 14.34 -48.35 8.37
C GLN A 32 15.17 -47.11 8.02
N ASN A 33 16.49 -47.33 7.99
CA ASN A 33 17.54 -46.61 7.26
C ASN A 33 17.39 -45.09 7.16
N PHE A 34 17.99 -44.38 8.13
CA PHE A 34 18.39 -42.98 7.92
C PHE A 34 19.50 -42.92 6.87
N ASN A 35 19.16 -42.39 5.71
CA ASN A 35 20.13 -41.93 4.72
C ASN A 35 20.80 -40.67 5.31
N GLU A 36 22.09 -40.73 5.67
CA GLU A 36 22.84 -39.62 6.32
C GLU A 36 23.01 -38.35 5.45
N ASN A 37 22.47 -38.34 4.22
CA ASN A 37 22.55 -37.22 3.27
C ASN A 37 21.20 -36.54 2.98
N GLU A 38 20.12 -36.89 3.68
CA GLU A 38 18.84 -36.19 3.54
C GLU A 38 18.80 -35.02 4.54
N GLU A 39 18.64 -33.79 4.03
CA GLU A 39 18.40 -32.61 4.87
C GLU A 39 17.20 -32.88 5.80
N PRO A 40 17.30 -32.50 7.09
CA PRO A 40 16.26 -32.81 8.06
C PRO A 40 14.93 -32.15 7.66
N ILE A 41 13.95 -32.98 7.33
CA ILE A 41 12.59 -32.56 7.01
C ILE A 41 11.88 -32.11 8.31
N ALA A 42 11.36 -30.89 8.32
CA ALA A 42 10.66 -30.32 9.47
C ALA A 42 9.15 -30.60 9.40
N PHE A 43 8.56 -31.14 10.47
CA PHE A 43 7.13 -31.47 10.55
C PHE A 43 6.34 -30.45 11.37
N PHE A 44 5.32 -29.82 10.79
CA PHE A 44 4.41 -28.89 11.48
C PHE A 44 3.08 -29.54 11.87
N THR A 45 2.70 -30.61 11.17
CA THR A 45 1.62 -31.52 11.55
C THR A 45 1.98 -32.94 11.09
N LYS A 46 1.15 -33.93 11.41
CA LYS A 46 1.26 -35.30 10.86
C LYS A 46 1.32 -35.35 9.33
N TYR A 47 0.73 -34.35 8.65
CA TYR A 47 0.56 -34.34 7.19
C TYR A 47 1.25 -33.15 6.52
N LEU A 48 1.88 -32.27 7.28
CA LEU A 48 2.59 -31.11 6.75
C LEU A 48 4.04 -31.16 7.19
N SER A 49 4.90 -31.45 6.24
CA SER A 49 6.34 -31.34 6.37
C SER A 49 6.90 -30.37 5.33
N VAL A 50 8.08 -29.81 5.63
CA VAL A 50 8.81 -28.94 4.71
C VAL A 50 10.28 -29.33 4.69
N PRO A 51 10.94 -29.30 3.53
CA PRO A 51 12.37 -29.58 3.41
C PRO A 51 13.24 -28.39 3.84
N GLU A 52 12.73 -27.15 3.73
CA GLU A 52 13.53 -25.95 3.97
C GLU A 52 12.97 -25.13 5.14
N VAL A 53 13.84 -24.76 6.07
CA VAL A 53 13.52 -23.90 7.22
C VAL A 53 14.48 -22.71 7.29
N ILE A 54 13.92 -21.51 7.25
CA ILE A 54 14.61 -20.24 7.34
C ILE A 54 14.30 -19.63 8.72
N HIS A 55 15.31 -19.11 9.41
CA HIS A 55 15.12 -18.38 10.66
C HIS A 55 15.28 -16.89 10.40
N SER A 56 14.34 -16.08 10.88
CA SER A 56 14.38 -14.63 10.74
C SER A 56 14.06 -13.93 12.06
N ALA A 57 14.77 -12.85 12.33
CA ALA A 57 14.47 -11.91 13.41
C ALA A 57 13.76 -10.63 12.89
N LEU A 58 13.42 -10.60 11.60
CA LEU A 58 12.79 -9.46 10.92
C LEU A 58 11.57 -9.94 10.09
N PRO A 59 10.54 -9.10 9.91
CA PRO A 59 9.47 -9.38 8.95
C PRO A 59 10.02 -9.55 7.53
N ILE A 60 9.32 -10.32 6.70
CA ILE A 60 9.72 -10.58 5.30
C ILE A 60 8.62 -10.09 4.35
N GLU A 61 9.03 -9.37 3.30
CA GLU A 61 8.12 -8.82 2.29
C GLU A 61 7.65 -9.85 1.26
N TYR A 62 8.58 -10.63 0.73
CA TYR A 62 8.31 -11.69 -0.23
C TYR A 62 8.83 -13.02 0.33
N PRO A 63 8.05 -13.70 1.19
CA PRO A 63 8.48 -14.98 1.74
C PRO A 63 8.74 -15.98 0.61
N LYS A 64 9.86 -16.71 0.74
CA LYS A 64 10.22 -17.79 -0.18
C LYS A 64 9.16 -18.88 -0.17
N THR A 65 8.89 -19.46 -1.32
CA THR A 65 7.90 -20.54 -1.50
C THR A 65 8.54 -21.70 -2.25
N SER A 66 7.97 -22.90 -2.12
CA SER A 66 8.34 -24.04 -2.97
C SER A 66 7.14 -24.99 -3.11
N PRO A 67 7.09 -25.85 -4.14
CA PRO A 67 6.04 -26.87 -4.24
C PRO A 67 5.94 -27.77 -3.00
N GLN A 68 7.06 -28.05 -2.33
CA GLN A 68 7.15 -28.87 -1.11
C GLN A 68 6.98 -28.05 0.18
N GLY A 69 6.96 -26.73 0.09
CA GLY A 69 6.86 -25.83 1.24
C GLY A 69 8.22 -25.29 1.71
N VAL A 70 8.21 -24.05 2.19
CA VAL A 70 9.33 -23.43 2.93
C VAL A 70 8.76 -22.86 4.22
N ALA A 71 9.40 -23.13 5.36
CA ALA A 71 9.04 -22.52 6.63
C ALA A 71 9.96 -21.35 6.94
N THR A 72 9.39 -20.19 7.29
CA THR A 72 10.10 -19.11 7.98
C THR A 72 9.70 -19.09 9.44
N ILE A 73 10.69 -19.20 10.33
CA ILE A 73 10.52 -19.12 11.79
C ILE A 73 10.93 -17.73 12.25
N PHE A 74 9.98 -16.99 12.81
CA PHE A 74 10.21 -15.66 13.36
C PHE A 74 10.47 -15.77 14.86
N ASN A 75 11.64 -15.30 15.30
CA ASN A 75 11.88 -15.02 16.72
C ASN A 75 11.32 -13.64 17.06
N ILE A 76 10.22 -13.63 17.82
CA ILE A 76 9.49 -12.41 18.18
C ILE A 76 9.87 -11.87 19.56
N THR A 77 10.94 -12.39 20.17
CA THR A 77 11.39 -11.95 21.50
C THR A 77 11.64 -10.45 21.51
N GLY A 78 10.98 -9.73 22.43
CA GLY A 78 11.11 -8.28 22.57
C GLY A 78 10.26 -7.45 21.58
N TRP A 79 9.47 -8.08 20.71
CA TRP A 79 8.59 -7.34 19.79
C TRP A 79 7.38 -6.78 20.53
N ALA A 80 7.06 -5.50 20.29
CA ALA A 80 5.86 -4.87 20.86
C ALA A 80 4.56 -5.48 20.30
N ASN A 81 4.59 -5.95 19.06
CA ASN A 81 3.48 -6.66 18.42
C ASN A 81 4.02 -7.92 17.72
N PRO A 82 3.86 -9.11 18.31
CA PRO A 82 4.25 -10.39 17.69
C PRO A 82 3.73 -10.61 16.28
N MET A 83 2.51 -10.16 16.00
CA MET A 83 1.84 -10.36 14.71
C MET A 83 2.41 -9.46 13.60
N ALA A 84 3.30 -8.52 13.94
CA ALA A 84 3.93 -7.65 12.95
C ALA A 84 4.77 -8.41 11.92
N CYS A 85 5.17 -9.67 12.19
CA CYS A 85 5.94 -10.50 11.27
C CYS A 85 5.21 -10.77 9.95
N PHE A 86 3.87 -10.64 9.94
CA PHE A 86 3.05 -10.85 8.75
C PHE A 86 2.65 -9.54 8.04
N ASN A 87 2.91 -8.38 8.64
CA ASN A 87 2.40 -7.09 8.13
C ASN A 87 3.11 -6.62 6.86
N ASP A 88 4.34 -7.06 6.67
CA ASP A 88 5.19 -6.59 5.58
C ASP A 88 5.03 -7.44 4.31
N ILE A 89 4.32 -8.56 4.38
CA ILE A 89 4.06 -9.45 3.25
C ILE A 89 3.30 -8.71 2.15
N GLN A 90 3.90 -8.65 0.96
CA GLN A 90 3.39 -7.88 -0.19
C GLN A 90 2.34 -8.64 -1.02
N TYR A 91 2.23 -9.96 -0.83
CA TYR A 91 1.21 -10.76 -1.49
C TYR A 91 -0.18 -10.46 -0.93
N SER A 92 -1.15 -10.26 -1.82
CA SER A 92 -2.56 -10.16 -1.41
C SER A 92 -3.01 -11.50 -0.85
N ASN A 93 -3.29 -11.52 0.45
CA ASN A 93 -3.58 -12.74 1.18
C ASN A 93 -4.99 -12.67 1.74
N ASN A 94 -5.84 -13.62 1.34
CA ASN A 94 -7.17 -13.80 1.92
C ASN A 94 -7.36 -15.25 2.37
N GLY A 95 -8.29 -15.48 3.29
CA GLY A 95 -8.57 -16.81 3.81
C GLY A 95 -10.05 -17.01 4.08
N THR A 96 -10.52 -18.24 3.91
CA THR A 96 -11.73 -18.72 4.58
C THR A 96 -11.44 -18.66 6.08
N GLY A 97 -12.26 -17.94 6.86
CA GLY A 97 -12.03 -17.62 8.27
C GLY A 97 -11.96 -18.81 9.26
N GLY A 98 -11.68 -20.02 8.79
CA GLY A 98 -11.43 -21.20 9.62
C GLY A 98 -10.02 -21.16 10.18
N SER A 99 -9.93 -20.97 11.49
CA SER A 99 -8.72 -21.22 12.26
C SER A 99 -8.89 -22.55 12.98
N THR A 100 -7.88 -23.41 12.92
CA THR A 100 -7.87 -24.66 13.69
C THR A 100 -6.82 -24.61 14.78
N THR A 101 -7.06 -25.34 15.86
CA THR A 101 -6.09 -25.53 16.94
C THR A 101 -5.34 -26.83 16.71
N ILE A 102 -4.02 -26.80 16.83
CA ILE A 102 -3.18 -27.99 16.90
C ILE A 102 -2.65 -28.06 18.32
N GLN A 103 -2.99 -29.13 19.05
CA GLN A 103 -2.64 -29.27 20.46
C GLN A 103 -1.13 -29.45 20.68
N ASN A 104 -0.45 -30.17 19.77
CA ASN A 104 0.98 -30.39 19.84
C ASN A 104 1.61 -30.27 18.44
N CYS A 105 2.08 -29.07 18.08
CA CYS A 105 2.81 -28.86 16.83
C CYS A 105 4.17 -29.59 16.91
N PRO A 106 4.49 -30.56 16.04
CA PRO A 106 5.73 -31.31 16.16
C PRO A 106 7.00 -30.45 16.07
N TYR A 107 6.97 -29.36 15.29
CA TYR A 107 8.10 -28.44 15.17
C TYR A 107 8.27 -27.52 16.39
N LEU A 108 7.17 -26.94 16.88
CA LEU A 108 7.20 -25.94 17.97
C LEU A 108 7.06 -26.55 19.38
N GLY A 109 6.64 -27.82 19.46
CA GLY A 109 6.45 -28.55 20.72
C GLY A 109 5.32 -28.01 21.62
N VAL A 110 4.47 -27.12 21.10
CA VAL A 110 3.41 -26.45 21.87
C VAL A 110 2.09 -26.42 21.09
N SER A 111 1.01 -26.05 21.79
CA SER A 111 -0.28 -25.80 21.15
C SER A 111 -0.25 -24.51 20.34
N VAL A 112 -0.72 -24.59 19.10
CA VAL A 112 -0.68 -23.49 18.14
C VAL A 112 -2.02 -23.30 17.46
N LYS A 113 -2.31 -22.06 17.11
CA LYS A 113 -3.34 -21.66 16.17
C LYS A 113 -2.79 -21.80 14.75
N LYS A 114 -3.48 -22.56 13.90
CA LYS A 114 -3.22 -22.69 12.46
C LYS A 114 -4.19 -21.81 11.67
N ASP A 115 -3.66 -20.81 10.95
CA ASP A 115 -4.41 -19.94 10.04
C ASP A 115 -3.91 -20.15 8.60
N VAL A 116 -4.79 -20.58 7.70
CA VAL A 116 -4.46 -20.85 6.30
C VAL A 116 -4.98 -19.71 5.43
N ARG A 117 -4.06 -19.06 4.72
CA ARG A 117 -4.36 -18.04 3.71
C ARG A 117 -3.92 -18.52 2.34
N LYS A 118 -4.54 -17.97 1.30
CA LYS A 118 -4.13 -18.16 -0.09
C LYS A 118 -3.75 -16.83 -0.70
N CYS A 119 -2.73 -16.86 -1.55
CA CYS A 119 -2.46 -15.75 -2.44
C CYS A 119 -3.67 -15.56 -3.35
N GLN A 120 -4.23 -14.36 -3.41
CA GLN A 120 -5.35 -14.04 -4.31
C GLN A 120 -4.89 -13.84 -5.76
N GLY A 121 -3.58 -13.93 -6.01
CA GLY A 121 -2.96 -13.60 -7.27
C GLY A 121 -3.01 -12.11 -7.56
N ILE A 122 -3.19 -11.75 -8.83
CA ILE A 122 -3.09 -10.36 -9.30
C ILE A 122 -4.27 -9.95 -10.17
N LYS A 123 -4.47 -8.64 -10.26
CA LYS A 123 -5.35 -8.03 -11.27
C LYS A 123 -4.47 -7.33 -12.30
N HIS A 124 -4.71 -7.59 -13.58
CA HIS A 124 -3.92 -7.00 -14.65
C HIS A 124 -4.80 -6.53 -15.81
N CYS A 125 -4.25 -5.68 -16.68
CA CYS A 125 -4.92 -5.28 -17.91
C CYS A 125 -4.99 -6.47 -18.88
N SER A 126 -6.10 -6.60 -19.62
CA SER A 126 -6.29 -7.58 -20.69
C SER A 126 -5.26 -7.49 -21.83
N PHE A 127 -4.57 -6.34 -21.95
CA PHE A 127 -3.53 -6.07 -22.93
C PHE A 127 -2.11 -6.14 -22.34
N ALA A 128 -1.97 -6.55 -21.09
CA ALA A 128 -0.66 -6.75 -20.49
C ALA A 128 0.11 -7.86 -21.24
N ASP A 129 1.44 -7.70 -21.33
CA ASP A 129 2.30 -8.66 -22.01
C ASP A 129 2.12 -10.07 -21.38
N PRO A 130 1.69 -11.08 -22.17
CA PRO A 130 1.52 -12.43 -21.66
C PRO A 130 2.80 -13.03 -21.08
N ASN A 131 3.97 -12.70 -21.61
CA ASN A 131 5.23 -13.22 -21.09
C ASN A 131 5.50 -12.71 -19.68
N PHE A 132 5.18 -11.44 -19.45
CA PHE A 132 5.31 -10.81 -18.15
C PHE A 132 4.26 -11.32 -17.15
N ILE A 133 2.99 -11.43 -17.55
CA ILE A 133 1.90 -11.88 -16.66
C ILE A 133 1.99 -13.36 -16.29
N ASN A 134 2.60 -14.18 -17.15
CA ASN A 134 2.79 -15.61 -16.91
C ASN A 134 4.09 -15.96 -16.19
N GLU A 135 4.86 -14.97 -15.74
CA GLU A 135 6.06 -15.19 -14.95
C GLU A 135 5.75 -16.06 -13.72
N GLN A 136 6.63 -17.02 -13.45
CA GLN A 136 6.54 -17.88 -12.28
C GLN A 136 7.73 -17.61 -11.38
N HIS A 137 7.50 -17.61 -10.07
CA HIS A 137 8.56 -17.42 -9.12
C HIS A 137 8.29 -18.12 -7.78
N ASN A 138 9.38 -18.42 -7.11
CA ASN A 138 9.44 -18.99 -5.77
C ASN A 138 10.19 -18.07 -4.79
N GLU A 139 10.94 -17.12 -5.34
CA GLU A 139 11.71 -16.12 -4.62
C GLU A 139 11.73 -14.85 -5.47
N VAL A 140 11.82 -13.69 -4.84
CA VAL A 140 11.81 -12.41 -5.52
C VAL A 140 13.20 -11.81 -5.45
N ASP A 141 13.85 -11.69 -6.60
CA ASP A 141 15.07 -10.91 -6.74
C ASP A 141 14.70 -9.43 -6.89
N MET A 142 14.88 -8.69 -5.80
CA MET A 142 14.58 -7.26 -5.70
C MET A 142 15.53 -6.40 -6.56
N GLU A 143 16.68 -6.95 -6.99
CA GLU A 143 17.67 -6.29 -7.84
C GLU A 143 17.49 -6.64 -9.32
N SER A 144 16.60 -7.59 -9.63
CA SER A 144 16.33 -7.97 -11.01
C SER A 144 15.80 -6.79 -11.84
N GLU A 145 16.23 -6.71 -13.10
CA GLU A 145 15.74 -5.66 -14.01
C GLU A 145 14.21 -5.67 -14.13
N THR A 146 13.58 -6.84 -14.10
CA THR A 146 12.13 -7.00 -14.19
C THR A 146 11.44 -6.35 -12.99
N PHE A 147 11.91 -6.63 -11.77
CA PHE A 147 11.35 -6.06 -10.55
C PHE A 147 11.58 -4.55 -10.46
N ILE A 148 12.77 -4.07 -10.85
CA ILE A 148 13.07 -2.64 -10.91
C ILE A 148 12.16 -1.93 -11.92
N LYS A 149 12.00 -2.47 -13.14
CA LYS A 149 11.13 -1.89 -14.18
C LYS A 149 9.68 -1.82 -13.70
N LEU A 150 9.18 -2.87 -13.06
CA LEU A 150 7.84 -2.88 -12.46
C LEU A 150 7.62 -1.72 -11.49
N ASN A 151 8.60 -1.48 -10.62
CA ASN A 151 8.52 -0.47 -9.59
C ASN A 151 8.71 0.95 -10.12
N GLN A 152 9.51 1.14 -11.17
CA GLN A 152 9.65 2.43 -11.84
C GLN A 152 8.35 2.88 -12.52
N HIS A 153 7.65 1.97 -13.21
CA HIS A 153 6.41 2.31 -13.93
C HIS A 153 5.23 2.63 -12.99
N LYS A 154 5.19 2.05 -11.79
CA LYS A 154 4.13 2.29 -10.80
C LYS A 154 4.01 3.75 -10.34
N TYR A 155 5.12 4.49 -10.36
CA TYR A 155 5.19 5.83 -9.76
C TYR A 155 5.59 6.93 -10.76
N ASN A 156 5.71 6.58 -12.05
CA ASN A 156 5.93 7.56 -13.11
C ASN A 156 4.65 8.37 -13.37
N ASN A 157 4.44 9.36 -12.51
CA ASN A 157 3.42 10.41 -12.65
C ASN A 157 3.83 11.42 -13.75
N ASN A 158 4.24 10.91 -14.90
CA ASN A 158 4.69 11.74 -16.01
C ASN A 158 3.48 12.39 -16.70
N LYS A 159 3.75 13.46 -17.43
CA LYS A 159 2.73 14.26 -18.14
C LYS A 159 1.81 13.39 -19.01
N LYS A 160 2.35 12.33 -19.62
CA LYS A 160 1.64 11.38 -20.47
C LYS A 160 0.61 10.54 -19.69
N VAL A 161 0.98 9.93 -18.57
CA VAL A 161 0.06 9.15 -17.72
C VAL A 161 -1.07 10.03 -17.17
N LYS A 162 -0.73 11.22 -16.66
CA LYS A 162 -1.74 12.19 -16.20
C LYS A 162 -2.73 12.54 -17.31
N THR A 163 -2.24 12.69 -18.54
CA THR A 163 -3.07 12.99 -19.70
C THR A 163 -4.03 11.84 -20.05
N TYR A 164 -3.56 10.59 -20.02
CA TYR A 164 -4.44 9.44 -20.23
C TYR A 164 -5.54 9.34 -19.16
N ILE A 165 -5.18 9.51 -17.88
CA ILE A 165 -6.15 9.49 -16.77
C ILE A 165 -7.16 10.62 -16.91
N PHE A 166 -6.69 11.85 -17.18
CA PHE A 166 -7.52 13.02 -17.38
C PHE A 166 -8.49 12.84 -18.56
N TYR A 167 -8.01 12.31 -19.69
CA TYR A 167 -8.83 11.99 -20.86
C TYR A 167 -9.95 10.98 -20.53
N LEU A 168 -9.59 9.86 -19.89
CA LEU A 168 -10.55 8.81 -19.53
C LEU A 168 -11.61 9.33 -18.54
N ALA A 169 -11.20 10.09 -17.53
CA ALA A 169 -12.10 10.73 -16.57
C ALA A 169 -13.03 11.74 -17.26
N ALA A 170 -12.52 12.53 -18.21
CA ALA A 170 -13.32 13.50 -18.93
C ALA A 170 -14.34 12.85 -19.88
N LYS A 171 -14.00 11.69 -20.46
CA LYS A 171 -14.92 10.87 -21.25
C LYS A 171 -16.02 10.23 -20.41
N SER A 172 -15.69 9.71 -19.23
CA SER A 172 -16.65 9.05 -18.33
C SER A 172 -17.54 10.03 -17.56
N THR A 173 -17.09 11.25 -17.32
CA THR A 173 -17.88 12.30 -16.70
C THR A 173 -19.11 12.60 -17.56
N THR A 174 -20.31 12.51 -17.02
CA THR A 174 -21.55 12.86 -17.75
C THR A 174 -21.85 14.35 -17.64
N CYS A 175 -22.57 14.91 -18.61
CA CYS A 175 -23.03 16.29 -18.51
C CYS A 175 -24.18 16.39 -17.50
N LYS A 176 -24.08 17.32 -16.54
CA LYS A 176 -25.11 17.53 -15.52
C LYS A 176 -26.27 18.42 -15.98
N TYR A 177 -26.15 19.03 -17.16
CA TYR A 177 -27.19 19.88 -17.73
C TYR A 177 -28.45 19.05 -18.06
N LYS A 178 -29.62 19.61 -17.74
CA LYS A 178 -30.93 19.00 -17.99
C LYS A 178 -31.81 19.94 -18.79
N VAL A 179 -32.46 19.39 -19.82
CA VAL A 179 -33.56 20.07 -20.55
C VAL A 179 -34.77 19.15 -20.47
N ASN A 180 -35.92 19.66 -20.01
CA ASN A 180 -37.16 18.88 -19.89
C ASN A 180 -36.99 17.53 -19.18
N ASN A 181 -36.28 17.52 -18.03
CA ASN A 181 -35.93 16.32 -17.27
C ASN A 181 -35.02 15.29 -17.97
N GLN A 182 -34.55 15.55 -19.19
CA GLN A 182 -33.56 14.73 -19.88
C GLN A 182 -32.16 15.32 -19.70
N PHE A 183 -31.19 14.45 -19.37
CA PHE A 183 -29.80 14.86 -19.29
C PHE A 183 -29.22 15.10 -20.68
N CYS A 184 -28.30 16.05 -20.77
CA CYS A 184 -27.47 16.26 -21.93
C CYS A 184 -26.60 15.00 -22.17
N ASN A 185 -26.92 14.27 -23.25
CA ASN A 185 -26.23 13.03 -23.67
C ASN A 185 -25.03 13.28 -24.59
N ASP A 186 -24.54 14.51 -24.61
CA ASP A 186 -23.46 14.94 -25.48
C ASP A 186 -22.10 14.35 -25.05
N GLN A 187 -21.29 14.01 -26.04
CA GLN A 187 -19.96 13.46 -25.81
C GLN A 187 -18.97 14.55 -25.39
N ALA A 188 -17.94 14.16 -24.63
CA ALA A 188 -16.83 15.06 -24.32
C ALA A 188 -16.02 15.37 -25.59
N LYS A 189 -15.71 16.65 -25.79
CA LYS A 189 -14.86 17.14 -26.88
C LYS A 189 -13.90 18.20 -26.36
N LEU A 190 -12.65 18.13 -26.80
CA LEU A 190 -11.67 19.19 -26.57
C LEU A 190 -12.05 20.44 -27.38
N ARG A 191 -12.14 21.59 -26.71
CA ARG A 191 -12.50 22.89 -27.27
C ARG A 191 -11.47 23.94 -26.87
N LYS A 192 -11.45 25.02 -27.65
CA LYS A 192 -10.61 26.20 -27.45
C LYS A 192 -11.50 27.42 -27.28
N ILE A 193 -11.17 28.27 -26.31
CA ILE A 193 -11.80 29.57 -26.10
C ILE A 193 -10.72 30.65 -26.02
N ILE A 194 -11.02 31.86 -26.48
CA ILE A 194 -10.13 33.02 -26.37
C ILE A 194 -10.68 33.92 -25.27
N ILE A 195 -9.90 34.17 -24.23
CA ILE A 195 -10.24 35.03 -23.10
C ILE A 195 -9.11 36.04 -22.93
N ASN A 196 -9.44 37.34 -22.98
CA ASN A 196 -8.49 38.45 -22.77
C ASN A 196 -7.21 38.37 -23.63
N GLY A 197 -7.31 37.86 -24.86
CA GLY A 197 -6.18 37.68 -25.78
C GLY A 197 -5.34 36.41 -25.57
N GLY A 198 -5.63 35.63 -24.51
CA GLY A 198 -5.05 34.31 -24.27
C GLY A 198 -5.93 33.17 -24.77
N GLU A 199 -5.31 32.07 -25.18
CA GLU A 199 -6.00 30.83 -25.59
C GLU A 199 -6.14 29.88 -24.40
N GLU A 200 -7.36 29.43 -24.11
CA GLU A 200 -7.62 28.44 -23.07
C GLU A 200 -8.28 27.19 -23.68
N PHE A 201 -7.82 26.02 -23.26
CA PHE A 201 -8.38 24.73 -23.68
C PHE A 201 -9.23 24.14 -22.56
N PHE A 202 -10.38 23.59 -22.93
CA PHE A 202 -11.31 22.94 -22.01
C PHE A 202 -12.01 21.76 -22.68
N ILE A 203 -12.51 20.83 -21.87
CA ILE A 203 -13.36 19.73 -22.34
C ILE A 203 -14.81 20.12 -22.11
N GLY A 204 -15.56 20.24 -23.20
CA GLY A 204 -16.98 20.59 -23.20
C GLY A 204 -17.84 19.57 -23.93
N CYS A 205 -19.16 19.76 -23.89
CA CYS A 205 -20.09 18.94 -24.69
C CYS A 205 -19.88 19.18 -26.19
N ASP A 206 -20.06 18.15 -27.02
CA ASP A 206 -19.91 18.20 -28.48
C ASP A 206 -20.91 19.12 -29.20
N LYS A 207 -22.12 19.30 -28.64
CA LYS A 207 -23.15 20.23 -29.14
C LYS A 207 -23.29 21.52 -28.34
N TRP A 208 -22.42 21.75 -27.35
CA TRP A 208 -22.44 22.99 -26.56
C TRP A 208 -22.35 24.24 -27.45
N ILE A 209 -23.22 25.21 -27.18
CA ILE A 209 -23.28 26.52 -27.83
C ILE A 209 -22.79 27.59 -26.85
N ARG A 210 -22.04 28.56 -27.37
CA ARG A 210 -21.51 29.67 -26.56
C ARG A 210 -22.65 30.46 -25.93
N GLY A 211 -22.66 30.54 -24.60
CA GLY A 211 -23.70 31.23 -23.80
C GLY A 211 -24.58 30.28 -23.00
N GLU A 212 -24.60 28.99 -23.33
CA GLU A 212 -25.29 27.97 -22.55
C GLU A 212 -24.55 27.72 -21.23
N LYS A 213 -25.29 27.79 -20.12
CA LYS A 213 -24.77 27.59 -18.76
C LYS A 213 -24.97 26.14 -18.34
N TRP A 214 -24.18 25.68 -17.36
CA TRP A 214 -24.33 24.38 -16.69
C TRP A 214 -23.99 23.13 -17.51
N HIS A 215 -23.51 23.30 -18.74
CA HIS A 215 -22.90 22.21 -19.49
C HIS A 215 -21.55 21.80 -18.89
N ARG A 216 -21.05 20.63 -19.32
CA ARG A 216 -19.72 20.14 -18.95
C ARG A 216 -18.68 21.19 -19.29
N TYR A 217 -17.88 21.57 -18.31
CA TYR A 217 -16.71 22.41 -18.47
C TYR A 217 -15.61 21.86 -17.56
N ILE A 218 -14.63 21.20 -18.16
CA ILE A 218 -13.46 20.69 -17.46
C ILE A 218 -12.26 21.46 -18.00
N LYS A 219 -11.71 22.35 -17.17
CA LYS A 219 -10.51 23.12 -17.51
C LYS A 219 -9.32 22.18 -17.68
N VAL A 220 -8.55 22.34 -18.76
CA VAL A 220 -7.31 21.60 -18.93
C VAL A 220 -6.21 22.29 -18.11
N GLN A 221 -5.56 21.53 -17.24
CA GLN A 221 -4.49 22.02 -16.38
C GLN A 221 -3.14 21.99 -17.10
N GLU A 222 -2.17 22.79 -16.65
CA GLU A 222 -0.83 22.91 -17.26
C GLU A 222 -0.03 21.60 -17.24
N GLU A 223 -0.31 20.74 -16.26
CA GLU A 223 0.32 19.43 -16.11
C GLU A 223 -0.20 18.37 -17.10
N ILE A 224 -1.16 18.72 -17.95
CA ILE A 224 -1.70 17.86 -19.01
C ILE A 224 -0.97 18.17 -20.32
N ASP A 225 -0.56 17.12 -21.03
CA ASP A 225 0.03 17.21 -22.36
C ASP A 225 -1.08 17.50 -23.38
N LEU A 226 -1.13 18.75 -23.86
CA LEU A 226 -2.17 19.21 -24.78
C LEU A 226 -2.10 18.54 -26.15
N GLU A 227 -0.91 18.17 -26.62
CA GLU A 227 -0.74 17.54 -27.93
C GLU A 227 -1.25 16.11 -27.89
N LEU A 228 -0.81 15.35 -26.88
CA LEU A 228 -1.32 14.02 -26.61
C LEU A 228 -2.84 14.01 -26.33
N LEU A 229 -3.34 14.99 -25.56
CA LEU A 229 -4.79 15.11 -25.30
C LEU A 229 -5.57 15.34 -26.59
N ARG A 230 -5.02 16.15 -27.51
CA ARG A 230 -5.61 16.38 -28.83
C ARG A 230 -5.63 15.08 -29.64
N ASP A 231 -4.54 14.32 -29.62
CA ASP A 231 -4.46 13.02 -30.30
C ASP A 231 -5.49 12.03 -29.78
N LEU A 232 -5.65 11.94 -28.46
CA LEU A 232 -6.65 11.09 -27.80
C LEU A 232 -8.11 11.45 -28.17
N PHE A 233 -8.42 12.74 -28.29
CA PHE A 233 -9.76 13.20 -28.71
C PHE A 233 -10.00 13.09 -30.22
N GLN A 234 -8.94 13.12 -31.03
CA GLN A 234 -9.01 12.95 -32.49
C GLN A 234 -8.91 11.50 -32.93
N GLY A 235 -8.60 10.59 -32.01
CA GLY A 235 -8.49 9.18 -32.30
C GLY A 235 -7.12 8.75 -32.83
N ARG A 236 -6.08 9.57 -32.64
CA ARG A 236 -4.73 9.37 -33.21
C ARG A 236 -3.76 8.63 -32.28
N ASP A 237 -3.98 8.67 -30.97
CA ASP A 237 -3.20 7.93 -29.98
C ASP A 237 -4.10 7.32 -28.91
N PHE A 238 -3.79 6.12 -28.45
CA PHE A 238 -4.49 5.42 -27.36
C PHE A 238 -3.56 4.48 -26.61
N PRO A 239 -3.84 4.20 -25.33
CA PRO A 239 -3.04 3.24 -24.54
C PRO A 239 -3.02 1.84 -25.14
N HIS A 240 -4.11 1.42 -25.80
CA HIS A 240 -4.23 0.10 -26.43
C HIS A 240 -4.88 0.22 -27.82
N VAL A 241 -4.26 -0.41 -28.81
CA VAL A 241 -4.74 -0.51 -30.19
C VAL A 241 -4.78 -2.00 -30.57
N LYS A 242 -5.92 -2.47 -31.07
CA LYS A 242 -6.11 -3.82 -31.59
C LYS A 242 -6.77 -3.73 -32.95
N ASP A 243 -6.19 -4.35 -33.98
CA ASP A 243 -6.71 -4.34 -35.36
C ASP A 243 -6.98 -2.92 -35.88
N ASN A 244 -6.08 -1.98 -35.59
CA ASN A 244 -6.20 -0.53 -35.84
C ASN A 244 -7.45 0.14 -35.21
N GLN A 245 -8.13 -0.56 -34.32
CA GLN A 245 -9.23 -0.04 -33.53
C GLN A 245 -8.81 0.17 -32.09
N VAL A 246 -9.42 1.20 -31.53
CA VAL A 246 -9.17 1.69 -30.19
C VAL A 246 -9.99 0.88 -29.21
N VAL A 247 -9.34 0.33 -28.20
CA VAL A 247 -10.00 -0.55 -27.24
C VAL A 247 -9.66 -0.18 -25.82
N GLN A 248 -10.69 -0.12 -24.97
CA GLN A 248 -10.50 0.03 -23.54
C GLN A 248 -10.06 -1.31 -22.96
N GLY A 249 -8.97 -1.29 -22.18
CA GLY A 249 -8.53 -2.45 -21.39
C GLY A 249 -9.56 -2.86 -20.36
N THR A 250 -9.77 -4.16 -20.20
CA THR A 250 -10.52 -4.72 -19.07
C THR A 250 -9.55 -5.19 -18.00
N ILE A 251 -9.98 -5.13 -16.74
CA ILE A 251 -9.22 -5.73 -15.63
C ILE A 251 -9.56 -7.21 -15.62
N VAL A 252 -8.53 -8.04 -15.73
CA VAL A 252 -8.62 -9.49 -15.65
C VAL A 252 -8.03 -9.93 -14.32
N GLU A 253 -8.76 -10.81 -13.62
CA GLU A 253 -8.27 -11.43 -12.39
C GLU A 253 -7.52 -12.71 -12.73
N ARG A 254 -6.35 -12.89 -12.12
CA ARG A 254 -5.55 -14.10 -12.21
C ARG A 254 -5.35 -14.66 -10.82
N THR A 255 -5.87 -15.86 -10.58
CA THR A 255 -5.76 -16.55 -9.30
C THR A 255 -4.39 -17.19 -9.12
N CYS A 256 -4.00 -17.36 -7.86
CA CYS A 256 -2.78 -18.04 -7.46
C CYS A 256 -3.10 -19.19 -6.51
N ASN A 257 -2.32 -20.26 -6.58
CA ASN A 257 -2.51 -21.45 -5.75
C ASN A 257 -1.57 -21.50 -4.54
N VAL A 258 -0.70 -20.50 -4.37
CA VAL A 258 0.22 -20.44 -3.22
C VAL A 258 -0.56 -20.30 -1.92
N GLN A 259 -0.18 -21.10 -0.93
CA GLN A 259 -0.74 -21.10 0.42
C GLN A 259 0.26 -20.52 1.41
N PHE A 260 -0.27 -19.73 2.35
CA PHE A 260 0.44 -19.20 3.50
C PHE A 260 -0.19 -19.78 4.76
N ILE A 261 0.50 -20.66 5.46
CA ILE A 261 0.00 -21.32 6.67
C ILE A 261 0.77 -20.74 7.86
N LYS A 262 0.05 -20.05 8.73
CA LYS A 262 0.62 -19.44 9.93
C LYS A 262 0.42 -20.40 11.11
N PHE A 263 1.48 -20.64 11.86
CA PHE A 263 1.45 -21.36 13.14
C PHE A 263 1.81 -20.39 14.25
N ILE A 264 0.84 -20.07 15.09
CA ILE A 264 0.97 -19.05 16.15
C ILE A 264 0.75 -19.75 17.49
N PRO A 265 1.77 -19.89 18.35
CA PRO A 265 1.57 -20.41 19.71
C PRO A 265 0.53 -19.62 20.49
N TYR A 266 -0.25 -20.33 21.31
CA TYR A 266 -1.20 -19.68 22.23
C TYR A 266 -0.48 -18.96 23.37
N ASP A 267 0.62 -19.53 23.86
CA ASP A 267 1.48 -18.94 24.86
C ASP A 267 2.81 -18.49 24.23
N LEU A 268 2.86 -17.21 23.85
CA LEU A 268 4.05 -16.59 23.25
C LEU A 268 5.14 -16.28 24.29
N ALA A 269 4.84 -16.33 25.60
CA ALA A 269 5.84 -16.18 26.64
C ALA A 269 6.64 -17.47 26.82
N ALA A 270 5.96 -18.63 26.74
CA ALA A 270 6.61 -19.93 26.75
C ALA A 270 7.30 -20.26 25.40
N CYS A 271 6.72 -19.84 24.28
CA CYS A 271 7.26 -20.09 22.94
C CYS A 271 7.27 -18.78 22.11
N PRO A 272 8.39 -18.02 22.09
CA PRO A 272 8.51 -16.77 21.36
C PRO A 272 8.84 -16.99 19.87
N TYR A 273 8.29 -18.05 19.27
CA TYR A 273 8.52 -18.42 17.87
C TYR A 273 7.20 -18.56 17.12
N ILE A 274 7.07 -17.82 16.03
CA ILE A 274 5.92 -17.91 15.11
C ILE A 274 6.43 -18.46 13.78
N ALA A 275 5.70 -19.40 13.17
CA ALA A 275 6.09 -19.95 11.87
C ALA A 275 5.13 -19.55 10.75
N LEU A 276 5.70 -19.29 9.57
CA LEU A 276 5.00 -19.11 8.30
C LEU A 276 5.46 -20.19 7.33
N VAL A 277 4.56 -21.08 6.93
CA VAL A 277 4.83 -22.10 5.91
C VAL A 277 4.21 -21.65 4.59
N CYS A 278 5.04 -21.55 3.55
CA CYS A 278 4.65 -21.11 2.22
C CYS A 278 4.76 -22.24 1.20
N ILE A 279 3.64 -22.67 0.62
CA ILE A 279 3.57 -23.84 -0.28
C ILE A 279 3.05 -23.43 -1.65
N GLY A 280 3.72 -23.91 -2.70
CA GLY A 280 3.40 -23.69 -4.10
C GLY A 280 4.40 -22.78 -4.82
N THR A 281 4.16 -22.58 -6.11
CA THR A 281 4.90 -21.65 -6.97
C THR A 281 3.94 -20.57 -7.47
N HIS A 282 4.33 -19.31 -7.35
CA HIS A 282 3.53 -18.22 -7.89
C HIS A 282 3.48 -18.34 -9.41
N ASN A 283 2.32 -18.07 -9.99
CA ASN A 283 2.05 -18.13 -11.42
C ASN A 283 1.80 -16.75 -12.03
N HIS A 284 2.28 -15.71 -11.35
CA HIS A 284 2.14 -14.31 -11.73
C HIS A 284 3.41 -13.58 -11.31
N PRO A 285 3.75 -12.43 -11.90
CA PRO A 285 4.89 -11.64 -11.48
C PRO A 285 4.74 -11.16 -10.03
N PRO A 286 5.84 -10.87 -9.32
CA PRO A 286 5.80 -10.32 -7.97
C PRO A 286 4.96 -9.04 -7.91
N PRO A 287 4.00 -8.91 -6.98
CA PRO A 287 3.25 -7.67 -6.83
C PRO A 287 4.22 -6.56 -6.42
N PRO A 288 4.12 -5.34 -6.97
CA PRO A 288 5.02 -4.25 -6.61
C PRO A 288 4.80 -3.82 -5.15
N PRO A 289 5.84 -3.47 -4.38
CA PRO A 289 5.73 -3.26 -2.94
C PRO A 289 4.85 -2.04 -2.64
N GLU A 290 3.81 -2.28 -1.86
CA GLU A 290 2.84 -1.28 -1.37
C GLU A 290 3.01 -1.01 0.11
N CYS A 291 3.27 -2.04 0.90
CA CYS A 291 3.57 -1.87 2.30
C CYS A 291 5.01 -1.37 2.44
N THR A 292 5.23 -0.35 3.27
CA THR A 292 6.59 -0.01 3.70
C THR A 292 6.90 -0.88 4.92
N PRO A 293 8.02 -1.62 4.92
CA PRO A 293 8.42 -2.45 6.05
C PRO A 293 8.36 -1.70 7.37
N VAL A 294 7.97 -2.40 8.44
CA VAL A 294 7.79 -1.79 9.77
C VAL A 294 9.05 -1.06 10.24
N GLY A 295 10.23 -1.68 10.11
CA GLY A 295 11.50 -1.09 10.54
C GLY A 295 11.80 0.23 9.82
N ILE A 296 11.70 0.23 8.48
CA ILE A 296 11.89 1.43 7.65
C ILE A 296 10.87 2.52 8.02
N ARG A 297 9.61 2.14 8.22
CA ARG A 297 8.55 3.09 8.58
C ARG A 297 8.81 3.73 9.94
N ASP A 298 9.27 2.96 10.93
CA ASP A 298 9.48 3.44 12.29
C ASP A 298 10.73 4.36 12.36
N GLU A 299 11.80 4.03 11.64
CA GLU A 299 12.97 4.90 11.45
C GLU A 299 12.58 6.20 10.74
N LEU A 300 11.79 6.12 9.67
CA LEU A 300 11.29 7.28 8.95
C LEU A 300 10.39 8.16 9.85
N GLN A 301 9.56 7.54 10.68
CA GLN A 301 8.71 8.27 11.64
C GLN A 301 9.56 9.00 12.68
N THR A 302 10.61 8.36 13.19
CA THR A 302 11.56 8.94 14.15
C THR A 302 12.32 10.11 13.52
N MET A 303 12.84 9.94 12.31
CA MET A 303 13.47 11.01 11.55
C MET A 303 12.53 12.21 11.41
N ILE A 304 11.29 11.99 10.96
CA ILE A 304 10.30 13.07 10.78
C ILE A 304 10.02 13.78 12.11
N GLN A 305 9.87 13.06 13.22
CA GLN A 305 9.63 13.64 14.54
C GLN A 305 10.80 14.53 15.00
N ASN A 306 12.04 14.11 14.75
CA ASN A 306 13.22 14.91 15.09
C ASN A 306 13.28 16.22 14.27
N ILE A 307 12.91 16.15 12.99
CA ILE A 307 12.84 17.36 12.14
C ILE A 307 11.72 18.29 12.64
N ILE A 308 10.51 17.77 12.92
CA ILE A 308 9.39 18.59 13.43
C ILE A 308 9.74 19.24 14.77
N THR A 309 10.48 18.53 15.64
CA THR A 309 10.94 19.07 16.92
C THR A 309 11.88 20.27 16.75
N SER A 310 12.65 20.28 15.66
CA SER A 310 13.60 21.36 15.34
C SER A 310 12.94 22.51 14.54
N ASP A 311 11.99 22.18 13.67
CA ASP A 311 11.25 23.10 12.81
C ASP A 311 9.78 22.64 12.70
N ASP A 312 8.87 23.36 13.35
CA ASP A 312 7.46 22.96 13.44
C ASP A 312 6.66 23.24 12.14
N SER A 313 7.32 23.68 11.06
CA SER A 313 6.73 24.02 9.75
C SER A 313 7.04 23.02 8.62
N VAL A 314 7.54 21.85 8.97
CA VAL A 314 7.96 20.78 8.04
C VAL A 314 6.80 20.30 7.16
N THR A 315 7.10 20.23 5.86
CA THR A 315 6.21 19.63 4.86
C THR A 315 6.89 18.43 4.20
N PRO A 316 6.13 17.50 3.60
CA PRO A 316 6.72 16.40 2.83
C PRO A 316 7.70 16.89 1.76
N ARG A 317 7.39 18.04 1.14
CA ARG A 317 8.24 18.64 0.10
C ARG A 317 9.54 19.19 0.67
N SER A 318 9.51 19.81 1.86
CA SER A 318 10.72 20.31 2.49
C SER A 318 11.66 19.18 2.93
N ILE A 319 11.12 18.02 3.32
CA ILE A 319 11.93 16.82 3.62
C ILE A 319 12.62 16.29 2.35
N ILE A 320 11.88 16.18 1.25
CA ILE A 320 12.45 15.71 -0.04
C ILE A 320 13.49 16.71 -0.56
N ALA A 321 13.24 18.02 -0.45
CA ALA A 321 14.15 19.05 -0.91
C ALA A 321 15.42 19.16 -0.03
N LYS A 322 15.30 18.91 1.28
CA LYS A 322 16.41 18.88 2.23
C LYS A 322 16.76 17.41 2.52
N ASN A 323 17.32 16.73 1.52
CA ASN A 323 17.64 15.31 1.58
C ASN A 323 18.73 14.93 2.63
N ASN A 324 19.38 15.89 3.27
CA ASN A 324 20.36 15.66 4.34
C ASN A 324 19.86 14.69 5.42
N SER A 325 18.61 14.80 5.85
CA SER A 325 18.07 13.91 6.89
C SER A 325 17.88 12.47 6.39
N ILE A 326 17.54 12.31 5.11
CA ILE A 326 17.38 10.99 4.46
C ILE A 326 18.74 10.31 4.38
N ASN A 327 19.75 11.01 3.88
CA ASN A 327 21.12 10.51 3.78
C ASN A 327 21.69 10.19 5.17
N ALA A 328 21.51 11.07 6.16
CA ALA A 328 21.98 10.83 7.53
C ALA A 328 21.32 9.63 8.23
N THR A 329 20.08 9.27 7.86
CA THR A 329 19.36 8.16 8.51
C THR A 329 19.53 6.83 7.77
N PHE A 330 19.50 6.86 6.44
CA PHE A 330 19.44 5.65 5.61
C PHE A 330 20.65 5.47 4.68
N ASP A 331 21.59 6.40 4.64
CA ASP A 331 22.71 6.43 3.69
C ASP A 331 22.23 6.36 2.22
N LYS A 332 21.11 7.04 1.93
CA LYS A 332 20.49 7.16 0.60
C LYS A 332 20.14 8.60 0.26
N ASP A 333 20.16 8.96 -1.01
CA ASP A 333 19.88 10.33 -1.44
C ASP A 333 18.38 10.58 -1.62
N THR A 334 17.61 9.52 -1.92
CA THR A 334 16.17 9.62 -2.17
C THR A 334 15.38 8.57 -1.38
N LEU A 335 14.13 8.90 -1.04
CA LEU A 335 13.23 7.93 -0.37
C LEU A 335 12.93 6.69 -1.23
N SER A 336 12.95 6.84 -2.56
CA SER A 336 12.79 5.72 -3.49
C SER A 336 13.93 4.71 -3.42
N GLU A 337 15.14 5.15 -3.09
CA GLU A 337 16.29 4.26 -2.86
C GLU A 337 16.22 3.56 -1.50
N VAL A 338 15.56 4.17 -0.51
CA VAL A 338 15.29 3.53 0.79
C VAL A 338 14.31 2.39 0.61
N HIS A 339 13.17 2.65 -0.05
CA HIS A 339 12.22 1.60 -0.41
C HIS A 339 11.32 2.03 -1.57
N ALA A 340 11.08 1.13 -2.53
CA ALA A 340 10.24 1.42 -3.70
C ALA A 340 8.81 1.87 -3.33
N SER A 341 8.28 1.39 -2.20
CA SER A 341 6.96 1.82 -1.70
C SER A 341 6.89 3.32 -1.35
N LEU A 342 8.02 3.96 -1.05
CA LEU A 342 8.12 5.36 -0.59
C LEU A 342 8.23 6.37 -1.74
N ASN A 343 8.29 5.90 -2.99
CA ASN A 343 8.20 6.76 -4.16
C ASN A 343 6.82 7.46 -4.29
N ASN A 344 5.84 7.05 -3.48
CA ASN A 344 4.57 7.76 -3.34
C ASN A 344 4.65 8.86 -2.28
N VAL A 345 4.72 10.12 -2.72
CA VAL A 345 4.74 11.32 -1.86
C VAL A 345 3.51 11.41 -0.94
N ASP A 346 2.37 10.82 -1.31
CA ASP A 346 1.17 10.84 -0.46
C ASP A 346 1.35 9.97 0.80
N LYS A 347 2.16 8.90 0.73
CA LYS A 347 2.54 8.12 1.92
C LYS A 347 3.38 8.97 2.86
N LEU A 348 4.37 9.69 2.34
CA LEU A 348 5.15 10.63 3.13
C LEU A 348 4.24 11.71 3.75
N ARG A 349 3.29 12.25 2.99
CA ARG A 349 2.30 13.21 3.50
C ARG A 349 1.49 12.64 4.66
N THR A 350 1.06 11.39 4.53
CA THR A 350 0.29 10.69 5.57
C THR A 350 1.13 10.48 6.82
N LEU A 351 2.40 10.10 6.68
CA LEU A 351 3.33 9.91 7.81
C LEU A 351 3.63 11.23 8.53
N VAL A 352 3.90 12.30 7.79
CA VAL A 352 4.12 13.65 8.35
C VAL A 352 2.87 14.09 9.12
N ALA A 353 1.69 13.97 8.54
CA ALA A 353 0.43 14.31 9.20
C ALA A 353 0.21 13.49 10.49
N LYS A 354 0.55 12.20 10.47
CA LYS A 354 0.49 11.34 11.66
C LYS A 354 1.45 11.81 12.76
N CYS A 355 2.67 12.20 12.42
CA CYS A 355 3.64 12.72 13.38
C CYS A 355 3.14 14.03 14.01
N TYR A 356 2.64 14.97 13.20
CA TYR A 356 2.02 16.19 13.71
C TYR A 356 0.84 15.91 14.64
N LYS A 357 -0.05 14.98 14.28
CA LYS A 357 -1.19 14.60 15.13
C LYS A 357 -0.75 14.02 16.48
N ASN A 358 0.32 13.23 16.49
CA ASN A 358 0.85 12.64 17.72
C ASN A 358 1.56 13.67 18.61
N MET A 359 2.32 14.59 18.01
CA MET A 359 3.06 15.64 18.73
C MET A 359 2.15 16.78 19.20
N HIS A 360 1.11 17.09 18.41
CA HIS A 360 0.14 18.15 18.67
C HIS A 360 -1.29 17.59 18.69
N PRO A 361 -1.69 16.87 19.76
CA PRO A 361 -3.00 16.20 19.82
C PRO A 361 -4.20 17.16 19.72
N TYR A 362 -4.01 18.44 20.07
CA TYR A 362 -5.02 19.50 19.95
C TYR A 362 -4.87 20.35 18.67
N GLY A 363 -3.99 19.92 17.76
CA GLY A 363 -3.62 20.63 16.54
C GLY A 363 -2.75 21.86 16.81
N GLN A 364 -2.41 22.57 15.74
CA GLN A 364 -1.61 23.81 15.77
C GLN A 364 -2.48 25.08 15.54
N GLY A 365 -3.79 24.91 15.40
CA GLY A 365 -4.74 26.04 15.28
C GLY A 365 -5.17 26.62 16.62
N ASN A 366 -6.28 27.35 16.65
CA ASN A 366 -6.79 28.03 17.84
C ASN A 366 -6.92 27.11 19.07
N LEU A 367 -7.40 25.87 18.88
CA LEU A 367 -7.53 24.90 19.97
C LEU A 367 -6.18 24.50 20.59
N GLY A 368 -5.15 24.37 19.76
CA GLY A 368 -3.77 24.11 20.19
C GLY A 368 -3.19 25.25 21.01
N VAL A 369 -3.49 26.50 20.61
CA VAL A 369 -3.10 27.71 21.35
C VAL A 369 -3.78 27.75 22.73
N MET A 370 -5.10 27.52 22.76
CA MET A 370 -5.86 27.48 24.01
C MET A 370 -5.32 26.44 25.00
N HIS A 371 -5.10 25.21 24.53
CA HIS A 371 -4.51 24.15 25.36
C HIS A 371 -3.11 24.52 25.85
N SER A 372 -2.26 25.10 24.98
CA SER A 372 -0.90 25.51 25.35
C SER A 372 -0.86 26.58 26.45
N VAL A 373 -1.80 27.54 26.42
CA VAL A 373 -1.97 28.55 27.47
C VAL A 373 -2.48 27.91 28.76
N GLN A 374 -3.49 27.02 28.69
CA GLN A 374 -4.02 26.30 29.86
C GLN A 374 -2.94 25.46 30.57
N CYS A 375 -2.07 24.80 29.80
CA CYS A 375 -0.95 24.01 30.32
C CYS A 375 0.27 24.86 30.71
N LYS A 376 0.20 26.19 30.65
CA LYS A 376 1.28 27.13 31.00
C LYS A 376 2.60 26.85 30.27
N LYS A 377 2.55 26.48 28.98
CA LYS A 377 3.78 26.42 28.16
C LYS A 377 4.42 27.81 28.11
N PHE A 378 5.66 27.94 28.59
CA PHE A 378 6.31 29.22 28.93
C PHE A 378 6.23 30.27 27.82
N ASP A 379 6.58 29.90 26.58
CA ASP A 379 6.61 30.86 25.45
C ASP A 379 5.21 31.34 25.06
N MET A 380 4.23 30.43 25.01
CA MET A 380 2.85 30.76 24.64
C MET A 380 2.13 31.52 25.76
N HIS A 381 2.35 31.16 27.03
CA HIS A 381 1.75 31.82 28.18
C HIS A 381 2.19 33.30 28.30
N ASN A 382 3.44 33.60 27.95
CA ASN A 382 3.96 34.97 28.02
C ASN A 382 3.63 35.81 26.76
N TYR A 383 3.35 35.14 25.64
CA TYR A 383 2.97 35.80 24.40
C TYR A 383 1.46 36.06 24.29
N VAL A 384 0.63 35.10 24.69
CA VAL A 384 -0.84 35.23 24.63
C VAL A 384 -1.34 36.01 25.85
N ARG A 385 -1.93 37.18 25.60
CA ARG A 385 -2.41 38.10 26.65
C ARG A 385 -3.87 37.91 27.00
N ARG A 386 -4.68 37.54 26.01
CA ARG A 386 -6.13 37.36 26.18
C ARG A 386 -6.67 36.39 25.14
N ILE A 387 -7.60 35.53 25.56
CA ILE A 387 -8.41 34.71 24.67
C ILE A 387 -9.87 35.03 25.01
N GLU A 388 -10.66 35.43 24.02
CA GLU A 388 -12.10 35.63 24.14
C GLU A 388 -12.86 34.81 23.11
N GLN A 389 -13.95 34.19 23.53
CA GLN A 389 -14.90 33.52 22.64
C GLN A 389 -16.20 34.29 22.62
N PHE A 390 -16.69 34.58 21.41
CA PHE A 390 -17.95 35.27 21.20
C PHE A 390 -19.10 34.26 21.02
N GLU A 391 -20.34 34.71 21.26
CA GLU A 391 -21.54 33.87 21.19
C GLU A 391 -21.81 33.28 19.80
N ASP A 392 -21.27 33.92 18.74
CA ASP A 392 -21.36 33.46 17.35
C ASP A 392 -20.31 32.40 16.99
N GLY A 393 -19.48 31.98 17.95
CA GLY A 393 -18.44 30.97 17.78
C GLY A 393 -17.09 31.53 17.32
N GLN A 394 -16.93 32.85 17.15
CA GLN A 394 -15.65 33.44 16.84
C GLN A 394 -14.71 33.44 18.05
N THR A 395 -13.40 33.28 17.82
CA THR A 395 -12.37 33.34 18.87
C THR A 395 -11.38 34.46 18.57
N LEU A 396 -11.24 35.41 19.51
CA LEU A 396 -10.20 36.44 19.50
C LEU A 396 -9.04 36.01 20.40
N ILE A 397 -7.84 35.99 19.83
CA ILE A 397 -6.60 35.71 20.57
C ILE A 397 -5.70 36.95 20.45
N LEU A 398 -5.47 37.64 21.57
CA LEU A 398 -4.55 38.78 21.64
C LEU A 398 -3.15 38.28 21.98
N CYS A 399 -2.21 38.44 21.05
CA CYS A 399 -0.81 38.04 21.23
C CYS A 399 0.11 39.26 21.21
N MET A 400 0.98 39.42 22.22
CA MET A 400 1.94 40.52 22.30
C MET A 400 3.04 40.19 23.32
N LEU A 401 4.31 40.42 22.95
CA LEU A 401 5.44 40.32 23.88
C LEU A 401 5.52 41.55 24.79
N ASP A 402 6.09 41.42 25.99
CA ASP A 402 6.12 42.53 26.97
C ASP A 402 6.85 43.77 26.43
N PHE A 403 7.93 43.59 25.67
CA PHE A 403 8.66 44.71 25.09
C PHE A 403 7.85 45.39 23.98
N GLN A 404 7.07 44.63 23.19
CA GLN A 404 6.18 45.19 22.17
C GLN A 404 5.07 46.01 22.83
N ALA A 405 4.51 45.52 23.94
CA ALA A 405 3.52 46.24 24.74
C ALA A 405 4.05 47.57 25.26
N LYS A 406 5.27 47.56 25.82
CA LYS A 406 5.96 48.77 26.30
C LYS A 406 6.28 49.75 25.17
N ALA A 407 6.74 49.26 24.02
CA ALA A 407 7.00 50.09 22.85
C ALA A 407 5.72 50.75 22.32
N LEU A 408 4.60 50.01 22.29
CA LEU A 408 3.30 50.52 21.87
C LEU A 408 2.81 51.66 22.78
N GLN A 409 3.06 51.58 24.08
CA GLN A 409 2.72 52.65 25.04
C GLN A 409 3.51 53.95 24.81
N ASN A 410 4.69 53.85 24.17
CA ASN A 410 5.59 54.97 23.89
C ASN A 410 5.37 55.60 22.51
N LEU A 411 4.51 55.02 21.65
CA LEU A 411 4.14 55.56 20.32
C LEU A 411 3.08 56.69 20.40
N LYS A 412 3.01 57.41 21.52
CA LYS A 412 2.09 58.53 21.71
C LYS A 412 2.51 59.77 20.94
#